data_AF-A0A139DPE9-F1
#
_entry.id   AF-A0A139DPE9-F1
#
_cell.length_a   1.000
_cell.length_b   1.000
_cell.length_c   1.000
_cell.angle_alpha   90.00
_cell.angle_beta   90.00
_cell.angle_gamma   90.00
#
_symmetry.space_group_name_H-M   'P 1'
#
loop_
_entity.id
_entity.type
_entity.pdbx_description
1 polymer ?
#
loop_
_entity_poly.entity_id
_entity_poly.type
_entity_poly.pdbx_seq_one_letter_code
_entity_poly.pdbx_strand_id
1 'polypeptide(L)'
;MGHVFNPRTRTFNARIGNINTAESVHPDESRNTAAGEKASAYAKRLIEGRDVKFACWDTGYYLRPICSVWASDQSSDFATAMIEAGYSTYVTKYGNHPFWHDHYQSLESGSNRN
;
A
#
# COMPACT_ATOMS: atom_id res chain seq x y z
N MET A 1 -21.60 -11.60 -4.00
CA MET A 1 -20.14 -11.57 -4.10
C MET A 1 -19.76 -10.40 -4.99
N GLY A 2 -18.97 -9.44 -4.48
CA GLY A 2 -18.55 -8.28 -5.27
C GLY A 2 -17.54 -8.69 -6.35
N HIS A 3 -17.68 -8.15 -7.56
CA HIS A 3 -16.73 -8.41 -8.64
C HIS A 3 -15.39 -7.74 -8.32
N VAL A 4 -14.29 -8.50 -8.41
CA VAL A 4 -12.91 -8.00 -8.21
C VAL A 4 -12.58 -6.88 -9.20
N PHE A 5 -13.08 -7.00 -10.43
CA PHE A 5 -13.04 -5.99 -11.47
C PHE A 5 -14.45 -5.50 -11.78
N ASN A 6 -14.65 -4.18 -11.82
CA ASN A 6 -15.88 -3.55 -12.26
C ASN A 6 -15.79 -3.27 -13.77
N PRO A 7 -16.53 -4.00 -14.62
CA PRO A 7 -16.44 -3.83 -16.08
C PRO A 7 -17.02 -2.51 -16.59
N ARG A 8 -17.91 -1.86 -15.84
CA ARG A 8 -18.53 -0.58 -16.25
C ARG A 8 -17.56 0.57 -16.14
N THR A 9 -16.85 0.64 -15.02
CA THR A 9 -15.85 1.69 -14.75
C THR A 9 -14.44 1.26 -15.14
N ARG A 10 -14.24 -0.02 -15.47
CA ARG A 10 -12.93 -0.65 -15.73
C ARG A 10 -11.96 -0.47 -14.56
N THR A 11 -12.46 -0.56 -13.34
CA THR A 11 -11.68 -0.39 -12.11
C THR A 11 -11.61 -1.68 -11.30
N PHE A 12 -10.59 -1.81 -10.47
CA PHE A 12 -10.49 -2.86 -9.46
C PHE A 12 -9.85 -2.29 -8.18
N ASN A 13 -10.06 -2.98 -7.05
CA ASN A 13 -9.45 -2.60 -5.79
C ASN A 13 -8.23 -3.47 -5.52
N ALA A 14 -7.05 -2.85 -5.46
CA ALA A 14 -5.81 -3.54 -5.10
C ALA A 14 -5.49 -3.40 -3.60
N ARG A 15 -4.73 -4.36 -3.05
CA ARG A 15 -4.05 -4.24 -1.77
C ARG A 15 -2.57 -3.99 -2.04
N ILE A 16 -2.00 -2.93 -1.46
CA ILE A 16 -0.55 -2.73 -1.55
C ILE A 16 0.16 -3.84 -0.78
N GLY A 17 1.14 -4.49 -1.40
CA GLY A 17 1.87 -5.61 -0.82
C GLY A 17 2.72 -5.22 0.39
N ASN A 18 2.84 -6.14 1.35
CA ASN A 18 3.81 -6.11 2.46
C ASN A 18 3.91 -4.84 3.32
N ILE A 19 2.90 -3.97 3.31
CA ILE A 19 2.79 -2.82 4.23
C ILE A 19 1.50 -2.92 5.04
N ASN A 20 1.48 -2.39 6.25
CA ASN A 20 0.27 -2.27 7.07
C ASN A 20 0.14 -0.86 7.65
N THR A 21 -0.78 -0.07 7.12
CA THR A 21 -1.03 1.31 7.59
C THR A 21 -2.08 1.31 8.68
N ALA A 22 -2.08 2.32 9.54
CA ALA A 22 -3.21 2.58 10.42
C ALA A 22 -4.49 2.80 9.59
N GLU A 23 -5.63 2.31 10.07
CA GLU A 23 -6.90 2.41 9.35
C GLU A 23 -7.61 3.74 9.67
N SER A 24 -8.29 4.29 8.66
CA SER A 24 -9.17 5.47 8.79
C SER A 24 -10.64 5.12 8.61
N VAL A 25 -10.94 3.99 7.98
CA VAL A 25 -12.30 3.48 7.77
C VAL A 25 -12.29 1.98 8.00
N HIS A 26 -12.76 1.58 9.17
CA HIS A 26 -12.90 0.22 9.63
C HIS A 26 -14.27 0.04 10.33
N PRO A 27 -14.93 -1.13 10.23
CA PRO A 27 -16.23 -1.38 10.89
C PRO A 27 -16.20 -1.24 12.42
N ASP A 28 -15.06 -1.54 13.03
CA ASP A 28 -14.77 -1.21 14.43
C ASP A 28 -14.19 0.21 14.49
N GLU A 29 -14.96 1.14 15.04
CA GLU A 29 -14.64 2.57 15.14
C GLU A 29 -13.37 2.85 15.94
N SER A 30 -12.99 1.97 16.88
CA SER A 30 -11.76 2.14 17.67
C SER A 30 -10.49 2.06 16.82
N ARG A 31 -10.60 1.50 15.61
CA ARG A 31 -9.51 1.38 14.65
C ARG A 31 -9.43 2.56 13.67
N ASN A 32 -10.40 3.47 13.69
CA ASN A 32 -10.39 4.71 12.91
C ASN A 32 -9.56 5.74 13.66
N THR A 33 -8.27 5.81 13.32
CA THR A 33 -7.31 6.62 14.05
C THR A 33 -6.93 7.88 13.28
N ALA A 34 -6.59 8.96 13.99
CA ALA A 34 -6.02 10.17 13.37
C ALA A 34 -4.73 9.86 12.57
N ALA A 35 -3.97 8.84 12.97
CA ALA A 35 -2.82 8.35 12.21
C ALA A 35 -3.25 7.74 10.87
N GLY A 36 -4.34 6.96 10.85
CA GLY A 36 -4.91 6.39 9.63
C GLY A 36 -5.48 7.44 8.68
N GLU A 37 -6.08 8.52 9.21
CA GLU A 37 -6.52 9.65 8.39
C GLU A 37 -5.34 10.35 7.70
N LYS A 38 -4.26 10.61 8.46
CA LYS A 38 -3.03 11.19 7.91
C LYS A 38 -2.39 10.28 6.86
N ALA A 39 -2.30 8.98 7.13
CA ALA A 39 -1.79 7.99 6.19
C ALA A 39 -2.63 7.95 4.90
N SER A 40 -3.96 7.99 5.01
CA SER A 40 -4.88 8.03 3.87
C SER A 40 -4.75 9.31 3.05
N ALA A 41 -4.64 10.46 3.71
CA ALA A 41 -4.42 11.75 3.04
C ALA A 41 -3.08 11.80 2.31
N TYR A 42 -2.02 11.26 2.91
CA TYR A 42 -0.70 11.16 2.28
C TYR A 42 -0.74 10.21 1.08
N ALA A 43 -1.29 9.00 1.26
CA ALA A 43 -1.54 8.02 0.20
C ALA A 43 -2.24 8.64 -1.01
N LYS A 44 -3.32 9.39 -0.77
CA LYS A 44 -4.09 10.07 -1.81
C LYS A 44 -3.22 11.03 -2.63
N ARG A 45 -2.39 11.86 -1.97
CA ARG A 45 -1.50 12.83 -2.63
C ARG A 45 -0.43 12.19 -3.51
N LEU A 46 -0.02 10.95 -3.23
CA LEU A 46 1.00 10.27 -4.02
C LEU A 46 0.53 9.95 -5.45
N ILE A 47 -0.76 9.66 -5.64
CA ILE A 47 -1.27 9.06 -6.88
C ILE A 47 -2.55 9.68 -7.44
N GLU A 48 -3.26 10.54 -6.70
CA GLU A 48 -4.50 11.15 -7.20
C GLU A 48 -4.25 11.99 -8.46
N GLY A 49 -5.02 11.72 -9.51
CA GLY A 49 -4.91 12.41 -10.79
C GLY A 49 -3.67 12.06 -11.63
N ARG A 50 -2.90 11.04 -11.23
CA ARG A 50 -1.66 10.63 -11.92
C ARG A 50 -1.84 9.29 -12.62
N ASP A 51 -1.10 9.10 -13.70
CA ASP A 51 -0.98 7.80 -14.35
C ASP A 51 -0.13 6.87 -13.50
N VAL A 52 -0.66 5.69 -13.19
CA VAL A 52 0.04 4.70 -12.35
C VAL A 52 0.41 3.47 -13.15
N LYS A 53 1.54 2.88 -12.77
CA LYS A 53 1.93 1.52 -13.14
C LYS A 53 1.73 0.62 -11.93
N PHE A 54 1.48 -0.65 -12.20
CA PHE A 54 1.33 -1.65 -11.14
C PHE A 54 1.85 -3.01 -11.58
N ALA A 55 2.30 -3.79 -10.60
CA ALA A 55 2.66 -5.19 -10.77
C ALA A 55 2.01 -5.98 -9.64
N CYS A 56 1.18 -6.97 -9.99
CA CYS A 56 0.48 -7.82 -9.03
C CYS A 56 1.02 -9.25 -9.13
N TRP A 57 1.15 -9.93 -7.99
CA TRP A 57 1.76 -11.28 -7.93
C TRP A 57 0.95 -12.30 -7.13
N ASP A 58 -0.05 -11.85 -6.38
CA ASP A 58 -0.85 -12.72 -5.53
C ASP A 58 -2.28 -12.17 -5.38
N THR A 59 -3.17 -12.97 -4.80
CA THR A 59 -4.56 -12.60 -4.50
C THR A 59 -4.82 -12.80 -3.00
N GLY A 60 -5.16 -11.71 -2.31
CA GLY A 60 -5.43 -11.75 -0.87
C GLY A 60 -6.75 -12.45 -0.54
N TYR A 61 -6.95 -12.76 0.74
CA TYR A 61 -8.13 -13.46 1.28
C TYR A 61 -9.48 -12.87 0.80
N TYR A 62 -9.57 -11.54 0.71
CA TYR A 62 -10.76 -10.83 0.23
C TYR A 62 -10.81 -10.66 -1.30
N LEU A 63 -10.12 -11.53 -2.04
CA LEU A 63 -10.02 -11.54 -3.51
C LEU A 63 -9.48 -10.25 -4.14
N ARG A 64 -8.81 -9.40 -3.36
CA ARG A 64 -8.11 -8.22 -3.88
C ARG A 64 -6.72 -8.64 -4.38
N PRO A 65 -6.33 -8.29 -5.61
CA PRO A 65 -4.96 -8.51 -6.06
C PRO A 65 -3.98 -7.75 -5.15
N ILE A 66 -2.89 -8.41 -4.81
CA ILE A 66 -1.78 -7.84 -4.04
C ILE A 66 -0.77 -7.30 -5.05
N CYS A 67 -0.49 -6.01 -4.97
CA CYS A 67 0.28 -5.30 -5.98
C CYS A 67 1.27 -4.29 -5.36
N SER A 68 2.31 -3.98 -6.13
CA SER A 68 3.06 -2.73 -6.06
C SER A 68 2.40 -1.75 -7.01
N VAL A 69 2.35 -0.48 -6.62
CA VAL A 69 1.80 0.61 -7.42
C VAL A 69 2.78 1.77 -7.36
N TRP A 70 2.98 2.48 -8.46
CA TRP A 70 3.79 3.69 -8.49
C TRP A 70 3.27 4.65 -9.55
N ALA A 71 3.40 5.95 -9.30
CA ALA A 71 3.11 6.93 -10.33
C ALA A 71 4.16 6.80 -11.45
N SER A 72 3.75 6.95 -12.70
CA SER A 72 4.59 6.69 -13.87
C SER A 72 5.80 7.62 -13.97
N ASP A 73 5.75 8.73 -13.26
CA ASP A 73 6.75 9.79 -13.13
C ASP A 73 7.55 9.71 -11.81
N GLN A 74 7.35 8.67 -10.99
CA GLN A 74 8.12 8.40 -9.78
C GLN A 74 9.07 7.20 -9.98
N SER A 75 10.21 7.26 -9.28
CA SER A 75 11.21 6.18 -9.26
C SER A 75 10.99 5.15 -8.14
N SER A 76 10.26 5.52 -7.08
CA SER A 76 9.93 4.64 -5.96
C SER A 76 8.48 4.20 -6.01
N ASP A 77 8.22 3.04 -5.40
CA ASP A 77 6.87 2.52 -5.30
C ASP A 77 6.12 3.12 -4.11
N PHE A 78 4.81 2.93 -4.13
CA PHE A 78 3.90 3.46 -3.11
C PHE A 78 4.27 2.95 -1.71
N ALA A 79 4.69 1.69 -1.57
CA ALA A 79 5.05 1.14 -0.28
C ALA A 79 6.34 1.77 0.28
N THR A 80 7.37 1.99 -0.54
CA THR A 80 8.55 2.77 -0.17
C THR A 80 8.16 4.12 0.43
N ALA A 81 7.33 4.89 -0.28
CA ALA A 81 6.92 6.23 0.16
C ALA A 81 6.14 6.21 1.49
N MET A 82 5.36 5.16 1.75
CA MET A 82 4.62 4.99 3.02
C MET A 82 5.53 4.61 4.18
N ILE A 83 6.56 3.77 3.94
CA ILE A 83 7.53 3.36 4.96
C ILE A 83 8.44 4.55 5.31
N GLU A 84 8.99 5.24 4.31
CA GLU A 84 9.87 6.41 4.53
C GLU A 84 9.16 7.54 5.29
N ALA A 85 7.88 7.75 5.02
CA ALA A 85 7.08 8.75 5.73
C ALA A 85 6.60 8.30 7.12
N GLY A 86 6.94 7.08 7.56
CA GLY A 86 6.54 6.54 8.86
C GLY A 86 5.06 6.18 8.99
N TYR A 87 4.33 6.04 7.87
CA TYR A 87 2.91 5.66 7.86
C TYR A 87 2.69 4.15 7.83
N SER A 88 3.75 3.37 7.62
CA SER A 88 3.70 1.92 7.64
C SER A 88 5.05 1.31 7.98
N THR A 89 5.04 0.02 8.31
CA THR A 89 6.24 -0.80 8.43
C THR A 89 6.25 -1.91 7.39
N TYR A 90 7.43 -2.44 7.08
CA TYR A 90 7.57 -3.63 6.26
C TYR A 90 7.07 -4.89 6.99
N VAL A 91 6.14 -5.61 6.36
CA VAL A 91 5.48 -6.80 6.92
C VAL A 91 5.84 -8.05 6.12
N THR A 92 6.52 -9.01 6.77
CA THR A 92 6.96 -10.28 6.14
C THR A 92 6.16 -11.51 6.58
N LYS A 93 5.21 -11.37 7.50
CA LYS A 93 4.43 -12.51 8.04
C LYS A 93 3.59 -13.26 6.98
N TYR A 94 3.45 -12.70 5.79
CA TYR A 94 2.75 -13.29 4.64
C TYR A 94 3.70 -13.64 3.48
N GLY A 95 5.00 -13.77 3.77
CA GLY A 95 6.05 -13.92 2.77
C GLY A 95 6.75 -12.60 2.44
N ASN A 96 7.85 -12.70 1.70
CA ASN A 96 8.65 -11.55 1.29
C ASN A 96 8.04 -10.85 0.07
N HIS A 97 8.27 -9.54 -0.03
CA HIS A 97 7.93 -8.80 -1.24
C HIS A 97 8.76 -9.32 -2.42
N PRO A 98 8.16 -9.78 -3.53
CA PRO A 98 8.89 -10.50 -4.58
C PRO A 98 9.90 -9.63 -5.34
N PHE A 99 9.69 -8.31 -5.36
CA PHE A 99 10.53 -7.36 -6.13
C PHE A 99 11.39 -6.42 -5.28
N TRP A 100 11.03 -6.21 -4.01
CA TRP A 100 11.51 -5.07 -3.20
C TRP A 100 11.88 -5.48 -1.77
N HIS A 101 12.07 -6.78 -1.51
CA HIS A 101 12.37 -7.30 -0.18
C HIS A 101 13.55 -6.57 0.50
N ASP A 102 14.71 -6.60 -0.15
CA ASP A 102 15.95 -6.03 0.37
C ASP A 102 15.83 -4.50 0.52
N HIS A 103 15.14 -3.86 -0.43
CA HIS A 103 14.89 -2.42 -0.37
C HIS A 103 14.05 -2.05 0.86
N TYR A 104 12.91 -2.71 1.10
CA TYR A 104 12.07 -2.39 2.26
C TYR A 104 12.75 -2.72 3.59
N GLN A 105 13.55 -3.80 3.65
CA GLN A 105 14.37 -4.08 4.83
C GLN A 105 15.39 -2.97 5.12
N SER A 106 15.99 -2.39 4.08
CA SER A 106 16.95 -1.30 4.25
C SER A 106 16.30 -0.03 4.81
N LEU A 107 15.05 0.25 4.42
CA LEU A 107 14.27 1.40 4.91
C LEU A 107 13.96 1.27 6.41
N GLU A 108 13.52 0.09 6.86
CA GLU A 108 13.27 -0.18 8.29
C GLU A 108 14.54 -0.03 9.14
N SER A 109 15.66 -0.54 8.64
CA SER A 109 16.96 -0.47 9.33
C SER A 109 17.54 0.95 9.38
N GLY A 110 17.12 1.81 8.46
CA GLY A 110 17.49 3.24 8.39
C GLY A 110 16.56 4.15 9.20
N SER A 111 15.26 3.85 9.26
CA SER A 111 14.24 4.63 9.98
C SER A 111 14.45 4.63 11.50
N ASN A 112 15.05 3.57 12.05
CA ASN A 112 15.37 3.43 13.48
C ASN A 112 16.56 4.29 13.98
N ARG A 113 16.95 5.34 13.23
CA ARG A 113 18.07 6.25 13.56
C ARG A 113 17.67 7.72 13.73
N ASN A 114 16.37 8.04 13.76
CA ASN A 114 15.88 9.40 14.01
C ASN A 114 15.01 9.47 15.27
#